data_AF-A0A7J9F8W6-F1
#
_entry.id   AF-A0A7J9F8W6-F1
#
_cell.length_a   1.000
_cell.length_b   1.000
_cell.length_c   1.000
_cell.angle_alpha   90.00
_cell.angle_beta   90.00
_cell.angle_gamma   90.00
#
_symmetry.space_group_name_H-M   'P 1'
#
loop_
_entity.id
_entity.type
_entity.pdbx_description
1 polymer ?
#
loop_
_entity_poly.entity_id
_entity_poly.type
_entity_poly.pdbx_seq_one_letter_code
_entity_poly.pdbx_strand_id
1 'polypeptide(L)'
;MAAKRKTPVKTRNPDLIRGVGKYSRSKMYHKRGLWAIKAKHGGVFPRHDPKPKAPVAPEKAPKFYPAEDVKKPLLNKRKPKPTKLRFFSEMIIWLFICRLSENVFLIVGLLCYVFRA
;
A
#
# COMPACT_ATOMS: atom_id res chain seq x y z
N MET A 1 -24.19 -4.88 10.85
CA MET A 1 -22.74 -4.63 10.69
C MET A 1 -22.18 -5.65 9.70
N ALA A 2 -21.60 -5.24 8.58
CA ALA A 2 -21.08 -6.18 7.57
C ALA A 2 -19.79 -6.86 8.08
N ALA A 3 -19.71 -8.19 7.95
CA ALA A 3 -18.56 -8.97 8.41
C ALA A 3 -17.25 -8.47 7.78
N LYS A 4 -16.23 -8.25 8.62
CA LYS A 4 -14.92 -7.75 8.20
C LYS A 4 -14.21 -8.86 7.41
N ARG A 5 -13.87 -8.60 6.14
CA ARG A 5 -13.21 -9.59 5.28
C ARG A 5 -11.82 -9.93 5.82
N LYS A 6 -11.51 -11.23 5.92
CA LYS A 6 -10.24 -11.76 6.44
C LYS A 6 -9.05 -11.55 5.49
N THR A 7 -9.29 -11.37 4.18
CA THR A 7 -8.25 -11.19 3.17
C THR A 7 -8.28 -9.80 2.53
N PRO A 8 -7.11 -9.17 2.28
CA PRO A 8 -7.04 -7.90 1.59
C PRO A 8 -7.51 -8.05 0.14
N VAL A 9 -8.33 -7.11 -0.31
CA VAL A 9 -8.87 -7.12 -1.67
C VAL A 9 -7.74 -6.79 -2.66
N LYS A 10 -7.18 -7.82 -3.30
CA LYS A 10 -6.23 -7.66 -4.41
C LYS A 10 -6.94 -7.13 -5.66
N THR A 11 -6.24 -6.32 -6.46
CA THR A 11 -6.76 -5.87 -7.74
C THR A 11 -6.94 -7.07 -8.68
N ARG A 12 -8.10 -7.14 -9.34
CA ARG A 12 -8.37 -8.17 -10.37
C ARG A 12 -7.65 -7.88 -11.71
N ASN A 13 -7.08 -6.68 -11.86
CA ASN A 13 -6.28 -6.24 -13.01
C ASN A 13 -4.86 -5.91 -12.51
N PRO A 14 -3.85 -6.75 -12.78
CA PRO A 14 -2.46 -6.40 -12.50
C PRO A 14 -1.98 -5.31 -13.48
N ASP A 15 -1.05 -4.48 -13.01
CA ASP A 15 -0.41 -3.46 -13.83
C ASP A 15 0.61 -4.11 -14.77
N LEU A 16 0.58 -3.73 -16.05
CA LEU A 16 1.61 -4.10 -17.02
C LEU A 16 2.80 -3.13 -16.91
N ILE A 17 2.47 -1.83 -16.88
CA ILE A 17 3.37 -0.71 -16.61
C ILE A 17 2.66 0.16 -15.56
N ARG A 18 3.40 0.97 -14.81
CA ARG A 18 2.82 1.89 -13.82
C ARG A 18 1.73 2.76 -14.46
N GLY A 19 0.48 2.60 -14.01
CA GLY A 19 -0.67 3.37 -14.50
C GLY A 19 -1.43 2.72 -15.67
N VAL A 20 -0.92 1.64 -16.26
CA VAL A 20 -1.61 0.90 -17.33
C VAL A 20 -1.85 -0.55 -16.88
N GLY A 21 -3.12 -0.90 -16.72
CA GLY A 21 -3.54 -2.26 -16.38
C GLY A 21 -3.47 -3.21 -17.58
N LYS A 22 -3.27 -4.51 -17.31
CA LYS A 22 -3.18 -5.57 -18.35
C LYS A 22 -4.47 -5.75 -19.18
N TYR A 23 -5.64 -5.59 -18.55
CA TYR A 23 -6.93 -5.83 -19.19
C TYR A 23 -7.67 -4.55 -19.58
N SER A 24 -8.38 -4.59 -20.71
CA SER A 24 -9.29 -3.54 -21.18
C SER A 24 -10.56 -3.43 -20.34
N ARG A 25 -11.31 -2.33 -20.53
CA ARG A 25 -12.57 -2.05 -19.81
C ARG A 25 -13.62 -3.15 -20.00
N SER A 26 -13.81 -3.62 -21.23
CA SER A 26 -14.81 -4.65 -21.56
C SER A 26 -14.47 -5.99 -20.92
N LYS A 27 -13.20 -6.43 -20.98
CA LYS A 27 -12.76 -7.68 -20.31
C LYS A 27 -12.91 -7.58 -18.79
N MET A 28 -12.62 -6.41 -18.23
CA MET A 28 -12.83 -6.16 -16.80
C MET A 28 -14.31 -6.10 -16.39
N TYR A 29 -15.20 -5.64 -17.27
CA TYR A 29 -16.65 -5.62 -17.05
C TYR A 29 -17.20 -7.03 -16.81
N HIS A 30 -16.78 -7.99 -17.65
CA HIS A 30 -17.14 -9.39 -17.49
C HIS A 30 -16.47 -10.06 -16.29
N LYS A 31 -15.16 -9.84 -16.10
CA LYS A 31 -14.40 -10.43 -14.98
C LYS A 31 -14.88 -9.97 -13.60
N ARG A 32 -15.40 -8.75 -13.49
CA ARG A 32 -15.97 -8.23 -12.23
C ARG A 32 -17.40 -8.72 -11.99
N GLY A 33 -18.03 -9.40 -12.95
CA GLY A 33 -19.43 -9.83 -12.85
C GLY A 33 -20.42 -8.66 -12.82
N LEU A 34 -20.00 -7.47 -13.28
CA LEU A 34 -20.84 -6.27 -13.24
C LEU A 34 -22.09 -6.43 -14.11
N TRP A 35 -21.98 -7.18 -15.21
CA TRP A 35 -23.10 -7.55 -16.07
C TRP A 35 -24.17 -8.34 -15.31
N ALA A 36 -23.77 -9.31 -14.48
CA ALA A 36 -24.69 -10.14 -13.71
C ALA A 36 -25.38 -9.32 -12.61
N ILE A 37 -24.65 -8.42 -11.95
CA ILE A 37 -25.22 -7.49 -10.97
C ILE A 37 -26.23 -6.55 -11.65
N LYS A 38 -25.87 -5.99 -12.80
CA LYS A 38 -26.74 -5.11 -13.58
C LYS A 38 -28.02 -5.84 -14.02
N ALA A 39 -27.92 -7.07 -14.49
CA ALA A 39 -29.08 -7.88 -14.87
C ALA A 39 -30.01 -8.16 -13.67
N LYS A 40 -29.43 -8.47 -12.50
CA LYS A 40 -30.18 -8.72 -11.26
C LYS A 40 -30.92 -7.50 -10.71
N HIS A 41 -30.47 -6.29 -11.03
CA HIS A 41 -31.07 -5.03 -10.58
C HIS A 41 -31.80 -4.29 -11.71
N GLY A 42 -32.40 -5.03 -12.64
CA GLY A 42 -33.29 -4.45 -13.67
C GLY A 42 -32.56 -3.52 -14.65
N GLY A 43 -31.28 -3.77 -14.93
CA GLY A 43 -30.49 -2.94 -15.85
C GLY A 43 -29.82 -1.73 -15.20
N VAL A 44 -30.06 -1.45 -13.92
CA VAL A 44 -29.47 -0.31 -13.20
C VAL A 44 -28.45 -0.82 -12.17
N PHE A 45 -27.29 -0.16 -12.09
CA PHE A 45 -26.33 -0.47 -11.03
C PHE A 45 -26.87 0.01 -9.68
N PRO A 46 -26.63 -0.72 -8.58
CA PRO A 46 -26.94 -0.23 -7.24
C PRO A 46 -26.35 1.17 -7.03
N ARG A 47 -27.22 2.17 -6.86
CA ARG A 47 -26.83 3.53 -6.50
C ARG A 47 -26.87 3.65 -4.99
N HIS A 48 -25.77 4.11 -4.41
CA HIS A 48 -25.75 4.55 -3.03
C HIS A 48 -25.85 6.08 -3.06
N ASP A 49 -27.08 6.56 -3.21
CA ASP A 49 -27.32 7.99 -3.05
C ASP A 49 -26.98 8.38 -1.60
N PRO A 50 -26.27 9.51 -1.39
CA PRO A 50 -25.88 9.94 -0.06
C PRO A 50 -27.15 10.11 0.77
N LYS A 51 -27.22 9.38 1.89
CA LYS A 51 -28.31 9.50 2.85
C LYS A 51 -28.43 10.98 3.24
N PRO A 52 -29.63 11.59 3.17
CA PRO A 52 -29.79 13.01 3.50
C PRO A 52 -29.22 13.26 4.89
N LYS A 53 -28.29 14.21 4.94
CA LYS A 53 -27.60 14.59 6.19
C LYS A 53 -28.69 15.15 7.11
N ALA A 54 -28.78 14.61 8.33
CA ALA A 54 -29.70 15.13 9.34
C ALA A 54 -29.44 16.64 9.54
N PRO A 55 -30.48 17.45 9.79
CA PRO A 55 -30.31 18.89 9.99
C PRO A 55 -29.34 19.12 11.14
N VAL A 56 -28.23 19.80 10.85
CA VAL A 56 -27.22 20.17 11.82
C VAL A 56 -27.88 21.14 12.81
N ALA A 57 -27.81 20.83 14.11
CA ALA A 57 -28.27 21.73 15.15
C ALA A 57 -27.58 23.11 15.01
N PRO A 58 -28.24 24.23 15.31
CA PRO A 58 -27.67 25.55 15.12
C PRO A 58 -26.37 25.69 15.94
N GLU A 59 -25.24 25.71 15.24
CA GLU A 59 -23.93 25.92 15.85
C GLU A 59 -23.92 27.35 16.41
N LYS A 60 -23.82 27.47 17.74
CA LYS A 60 -23.68 28.76 18.42
C LYS A 60 -22.43 29.46 17.87
N ALA A 61 -22.56 30.74 17.53
CA ALA A 61 -21.44 31.52 17.03
C ALA A 61 -20.27 31.48 18.04
N PRO A 62 -19.03 31.24 17.60
CA PRO A 62 -17.88 31.28 18.49
C PRO A 62 -17.78 32.68 19.09
N LYS A 63 -17.63 32.76 20.43
CA LYS A 63 -17.47 34.03 21.14
C LYS A 63 -16.20 34.77 20.72
N PHE A 64 -15.22 34.05 20.17
CA PHE A 64 -13.90 34.56 19.81
C PHE A 64 -13.72 34.53 18.29
N TYR A 65 -13.54 35.71 17.70
CA TYR A 65 -13.15 35.88 16.30
C TYR A 65 -11.66 36.21 16.23
N PRO A 66 -10.83 35.44 15.51
CA PRO A 66 -9.47 35.87 15.22
C PRO A 66 -9.52 37.15 14.36
N ALA A 67 -8.64 38.11 14.64
CA ALA A 67 -8.60 39.40 13.93
C ALA A 67 -8.24 39.24 12.43
N GLU A 68 -7.52 38.18 12.08
CA GLU A 68 -7.10 37.88 10.71
C GLU A 68 -7.55 36.48 10.31
N ASP A 69 -8.24 36.36 9.17
CA ASP A 69 -8.66 35.06 8.62
C ASP A 69 -7.48 34.39 7.88
N VAL A 70 -6.85 33.43 8.55
CA VAL A 70 -5.77 32.64 7.95
C VAL A 70 -6.37 31.66 6.95
N LYS A 71 -6.13 31.93 5.67
CA LYS A 71 -6.58 31.05 4.57
C LYS A 71 -6.13 29.61 4.82
N LYS A 72 -7.10 28.69 4.79
CA LYS A 72 -6.81 27.25 4.86
C LYS A 72 -5.89 26.86 3.70
N PRO A 73 -4.77 26.16 3.98
CA PRO A 73 -3.87 25.75 2.92
C PRO A 73 -4.58 24.82 1.94
N LEU A 74 -4.26 24.97 0.65
CA LEU A 74 -4.81 24.13 -0.41
C LEU A 74 -4.43 22.66 -0.17
N LEU A 75 -5.36 21.74 -0.49
CA LEU A 75 -5.14 20.31 -0.36
C LEU A 75 -3.96 19.85 -1.24
N ASN A 76 -2.84 19.51 -0.61
CA ASN A 76 -1.68 18.98 -1.31
C ASN A 76 -1.92 17.52 -1.74
N LYS A 77 -2.05 17.29 -3.06
CA LYS A 77 -2.25 15.95 -3.66
C LYS A 77 -0.94 15.19 -3.88
N ARG A 78 0.20 15.70 -3.39
CA ARG A 78 1.52 15.07 -3.57
C ARG A 78 1.57 13.71 -2.88
N LYS A 79 1.90 12.67 -3.64
CA LYS A 79 2.18 11.34 -3.09
C LYS A 79 3.60 11.30 -2.51
N PRO A 80 3.82 10.69 -1.32
CA PRO A 80 5.16 10.50 -0.79
C PRO A 80 5.97 9.62 -1.76
N LYS A 81 7.26 9.97 -1.96
CA LYS A 81 8.16 9.21 -2.80
C LYS A 81 8.60 7.97 -2.02
N PRO A 82 8.27 6.73 -2.47
CA PRO A 82 8.78 5.54 -1.80
C PRO A 82 10.31 5.49 -1.93
N THR A 83 10.97 5.09 -0.85
CA THR A 83 12.43 4.87 -0.84
C THR A 83 12.76 3.67 -1.73
N LYS A 84 13.77 3.83 -2.60
CA LYS A 84 14.26 2.74 -3.45
C LYS A 84 15.49 2.13 -2.76
N LEU A 85 15.42 0.86 -2.38
CA LEU A 85 16.59 0.11 -1.95
C LEU A 85 17.42 -0.27 -3.19
N ARG A 86 18.75 -0.13 -3.09
CA ARG A 86 19.68 -0.55 -4.14
C ARG A 86 20.01 -2.02 -3.90
N PHE A 87 19.92 -2.86 -4.93
CA PHE A 87 20.12 -4.32 -4.86
C PHE A 87 21.49 -4.74 -4.28
N PHE A 88 22.46 -3.82 -4.31
CA PHE A 88 23.82 -4.02 -3.81
C PHE A 88 23.96 -4.25 -2.31
N SER A 89 22.94 -3.94 -1.49
CA SER A 89 23.03 -4.17 -0.05
C SER A 89 23.21 -5.67 0.29
N GLU A 90 22.55 -6.56 -0.44
CA GLU A 90 22.64 -8.02 -0.22
C GLU A 90 24.02 -8.57 -0.59
N MET A 91 24.61 -8.07 -1.68
CA MET A 91 25.94 -8.52 -2.14
C MET A 91 27.05 -8.06 -1.19
N ILE A 92 26.94 -6.87 -0.61
CA ILE A 92 27.90 -6.37 0.38
C ILE A 92 27.81 -7.19 1.67
N ILE A 93 26.59 -7.55 2.11
CA ILE A 93 26.38 -8.41 3.29
C ILE A 93 26.98 -9.81 3.03
N TRP A 94 26.78 -10.39 1.84
CA TRP A 94 27.33 -11.70 1.50
C TRP A 94 28.86 -11.69 1.36
N LEU A 95 29.42 -10.66 0.72
CA LEU A 95 30.88 -10.47 0.65
C LEU A 95 31.51 -10.30 2.04
N PHE A 96 30.83 -9.60 2.96
CA PHE A 96 31.30 -9.45 4.33
C PHE A 96 31.25 -10.77 5.11
N ILE A 97 30.19 -11.57 4.93
CA ILE A 97 30.07 -12.92 5.52
C ILE A 97 31.14 -13.87 4.96
N CYS A 98 31.37 -13.86 3.64
CA CYS A 98 32.44 -14.65 3.01
C CYS A 98 33.82 -14.28 3.56
N ARG A 99 34.11 -12.97 3.68
CA ARG A 99 35.38 -12.47 4.23
C ARG A 99 35.56 -12.81 5.72
N LEU A 100 34.49 -12.96 6.49
CA LEU A 100 34.55 -13.40 7.88
C LEU A 100 34.88 -14.90 8.00
N SER A 101 34.39 -15.74 7.07
CA SER A 101 34.62 -17.20 7.10
C SER A 101 36.06 -17.61 6.80
N GLU A 102 36.79 -16.86 5.96
CA GLU A 102 38.20 -17.10 5.67
C GLU A 102 39.08 -16.94 6.92
N ASN A 103 38.74 -15.98 7.80
CA ASN A 103 39.48 -15.72 9.04
C ASN A 103 39.09 -16.68 10.17
N VAL A 104 37.86 -17.19 10.21
CA VAL A 104 37.42 -18.17 11.21
C VAL A 104 38.03 -19.57 10.94
N PHE A 105 38.21 -19.95 9.67
CA PHE A 105 38.81 -21.24 9.31
C PHE A 105 40.28 -21.35 9.73
N LEU A 106 41.04 -20.23 9.66
CA LEU A 106 42.42 -20.15 10.17
C LEU A 106 42.49 -20.25 11.70
N ILE A 107 41.55 -19.63 12.42
CA ILE A 107 41.55 -19.63 13.90
C ILE A 107 41.16 -21.03 14.44
N VAL A 108 40.15 -21.67 13.89
CA VAL A 108 39.72 -23.02 14.32
C VAL A 108 40.75 -24.09 13.90
N GLY A 109 41.36 -23.94 12.72
CA GLY A 109 42.44 -24.82 12.25
C GLY A 109 43.69 -24.76 13.13
N LEU A 110 44.11 -23.56 13.56
CA LEU A 110 45.27 -23.38 14.44
C LEU A 110 44.99 -23.92 15.86
N LEU A 111 43.77 -23.72 16.39
CA LEU A 111 43.40 -24.25 17.70
C LEU A 111 43.37 -25.79 17.71
N CYS A 112 42.91 -26.42 16.61
CA CYS A 112 42.89 -27.88 16.48
C CYS A 112 44.30 -28.48 16.32
N TYR A 113 45.25 -27.74 15.73
CA TYR A 113 46.64 -28.20 15.58
C TYR A 113 47.42 -28.11 16.90
N VAL A 114 47.17 -27.08 17.72
CA VAL A 114 47.86 -26.88 19.02
C VAL A 114 47.34 -27.82 20.12
N PHE A 115 46.05 -28.20 20.09
CA PHE A 115 45.48 -29.15 21.08
C PHE A 115 45.65 -30.62 20.71
N ARG A 116 46.34 -30.92 19.60
CA ARG A 116 46.58 -32.30 19.13
C ARG A 116 48.07 -32.59 18.90
N ALA A 117 48.92 -31.98 19.71
CA ALA A 117 50.34 -32.29 19.86
C ALA A 117 50.61 -32.74 21.31
#